data_AF-A0A1G9Q1E2-F1
#
_entry.id   AF-A0A1G9Q1E2-F1
#
_cell.length_a   1.000
_cell.length_b   1.000
_cell.length_c   1.000
_cell.angle_alpha   90.00
_cell.angle_beta   90.00
_cell.angle_gamma   90.00
#
_symmetry.space_group_name_H-M   'P 1'
#
loop_
_entity.id
_entity.type
_entity.pdbx_description
1 polymer ?
#
loop_
_entity_poly.entity_id
_entity_poly.type
_entity_poly.pdbx_seq_one_letter_code
_entity_poly.pdbx_strand_id
1 'polypeptide(L)'
;MDNSFFAYIQELELIAFFSGFPLIYATILVVAGSSNLKQGFKSKLVQLLPYGYALAGTLYLGLILKNLYPNYSLENIQHPYLTIWGLLAILFWIPAISKKTSISLMHSLVIFIVLIKNLLTQLTSSSADINMVRNDMKIYTASLILNLGTFACLLLLSFVLNHFRKKIIT
;
A
#
# COMPACT_ATOMS: atom_id res chain seq x y z
N MET A 1 -7.93 5.91 -28.08
CA MET A 1 -6.79 5.52 -27.23
C MET A 1 -7.04 4.11 -26.80
N ASP A 2 -6.13 3.20 -27.11
CA ASP A 2 -6.38 1.76 -27.03
C ASP A 2 -6.54 1.29 -25.58
N ASN A 3 -7.37 0.26 -25.38
CA ASN A 3 -7.66 -0.34 -24.08
C ASN A 3 -6.40 -0.73 -23.29
N SER A 4 -5.28 -1.00 -23.99
CA SER A 4 -3.98 -1.30 -23.42
C SER A 4 -3.37 -0.15 -22.61
N PHE A 5 -3.58 1.10 -23.02
CA PHE A 5 -3.04 2.26 -22.30
C PHE A 5 -3.75 2.46 -20.97
N PHE A 6 -5.08 2.42 -20.96
CA PHE A 6 -5.86 2.56 -19.73
C PHE A 6 -5.62 1.41 -18.75
N ALA A 7 -5.45 0.19 -19.27
CA ALA A 7 -5.06 -0.98 -18.48
C ALA A 7 -3.71 -0.74 -17.76
N TYR A 8 -2.71 -0.26 -18.49
CA TYR A 8 -1.40 0.09 -17.93
C TYR A 8 -1.48 1.18 -16.86
N ILE A 9 -2.27 2.24 -17.08
CA ILE A 9 -2.45 3.29 -16.07
C ILE A 9 -3.08 2.74 -14.78
N GLN A 10 -4.12 1.90 -14.89
CA GLN A 10 -4.77 1.31 -13.73
C GLN A 10 -3.83 0.36 -12.96
N GLU A 11 -2.97 -0.36 -13.68
CA GLU A 11 -1.93 -1.18 -13.07
C GLU A 11 -0.89 -0.32 -12.33
N LEU A 12 -0.46 0.80 -12.93
CA LEU A 12 0.43 1.76 -12.27
C LEU A 12 -0.20 2.36 -11.01
N GLU A 13 -1.50 2.63 -11.00
CA GLU A 13 -2.20 3.08 -9.80
C GLU A 13 -2.08 2.03 -8.69
N LEU A 14 -2.38 0.76 -8.96
CA LEU A 14 -2.23 -0.32 -7.98
C LEU A 14 -0.80 -0.42 -7.45
N ILE A 15 0.20 -0.36 -8.33
CA ILE A 15 1.61 -0.33 -7.96
C ILE A 15 1.89 0.88 -7.06
N ALA A 16 1.42 2.07 -7.44
CA ALA A 16 1.59 3.30 -6.67
C ALA A 16 1.02 3.17 -5.25
N PHE A 17 -0.11 2.51 -5.06
CA PHE A 17 -0.71 2.41 -3.72
C PHE A 17 -0.09 1.31 -2.85
N PHE A 18 0.30 0.17 -3.41
CA PHE A 18 0.53 -1.03 -2.60
C PHE A 18 1.94 -1.63 -2.70
N SER A 19 2.68 -1.38 -3.79
CA SER A 19 3.96 -2.06 -4.04
C SER A 19 5.09 -1.64 -3.10
N GLY A 20 5.02 -0.44 -2.51
CA GLY A 20 6.00 0.05 -1.55
C GLY A 20 5.89 -0.60 -0.16
N PHE A 21 4.72 -1.15 0.19
CA PHE A 21 4.47 -1.66 1.53
C PHE A 21 5.44 -2.77 2.00
N PRO A 22 5.83 -3.78 1.19
CA PRO A 22 6.79 -4.80 1.60
C PRO A 22 8.11 -4.23 2.13
N LEU A 23 8.65 -3.18 1.49
CA LEU A 23 9.90 -2.58 1.93
C LEU A 23 9.72 -1.81 3.25
N ILE A 24 8.61 -1.08 3.39
CA ILE A 24 8.25 -0.39 4.64
C ILE A 24 8.09 -1.40 5.78
N TYR A 25 7.39 -2.51 5.52
CA TYR A 25 7.20 -3.62 6.44
C TYR A 25 8.53 -4.20 6.90
N ALA A 26 9.42 -4.55 5.96
CA ALA A 26 10.73 -5.11 6.27
C ALA A 26 11.58 -4.13 7.09
N THR A 27 11.59 -2.85 6.71
CA THR A 27 12.33 -1.79 7.42
C THR A 27 11.86 -1.68 8.87
N ILE A 28 10.54 -1.65 9.09
CA ILE A 28 9.97 -1.57 10.44
C ILE A 28 10.31 -2.82 11.27
N LEU A 29 10.29 -4.02 10.68
CA LEU A 29 10.71 -5.23 11.38
C LEU A 29 12.18 -5.19 11.78
N VAL A 30 13.07 -4.73 10.91
CA VAL A 30 14.50 -4.57 11.21
C VAL A 30 14.69 -3.57 12.36
N VAL A 31 14.00 -2.44 12.34
CA VAL A 31 14.04 -1.44 13.41
C VAL A 31 13.45 -1.95 14.73
N ALA A 32 12.38 -2.75 14.65
CA ALA A 32 11.73 -3.34 15.82
C ALA A 32 12.60 -4.42 16.49
N GLY A 33 13.41 -5.14 15.70
CA GLY A 33 14.30 -6.22 16.18
C GLY A 33 13.56 -7.50 16.58
N SER A 34 14.31 -8.61 16.73
CA SER A 34 13.78 -9.96 17.02
C SER A 34 13.51 -10.24 18.50
N SER A 35 13.87 -9.33 19.41
CA SER A 35 13.72 -9.54 20.84
C SER A 35 12.25 -9.45 21.24
N ASN A 36 11.65 -10.60 21.60
CA ASN A 36 10.35 -10.77 22.26
C ASN A 36 9.72 -9.44 22.66
N LEU A 37 8.86 -8.90 21.79
CA LEU A 37 8.30 -7.54 21.85
C LEU A 37 7.45 -7.35 23.12
N LYS A 38 8.12 -7.18 24.27
CA LYS A 38 7.52 -6.69 25.51
C LYS A 38 6.91 -5.31 25.22
N GLN A 39 5.82 -5.01 25.91
CA GLN A 39 5.03 -3.77 25.75
C GLN A 39 5.95 -2.54 25.64
N GLY A 40 5.90 -1.85 24.50
CA GLY A 40 6.80 -0.73 24.21
C GLY A 40 6.58 -0.12 22.83
N PHE A 41 7.31 0.95 22.53
CA PHE A 41 7.20 1.70 21.27
C PHE A 41 7.41 0.81 20.04
N LYS A 42 8.39 -0.10 20.07
CA LYS A 42 8.68 -1.04 18.98
C LYS A 42 7.52 -1.99 18.67
N SER A 43 6.82 -2.48 19.69
CA SER A 43 5.63 -3.33 19.52
C SER A 43 4.49 -2.55 18.86
N LYS A 44 4.33 -1.27 19.24
CA LYS A 44 3.35 -0.37 18.63
C LYS A 44 3.64 -0.10 17.16
N LEU A 45 4.91 0.07 16.76
CA LEU A 45 5.28 0.23 15.34
C LEU A 45 4.80 -0.95 14.50
N VAL A 46 5.08 -2.18 14.94
CA VAL A 46 4.68 -3.40 14.21
C VAL A 46 3.17 -3.55 14.18
N GLN A 47 2.47 -3.24 15.27
CA GLN A 47 1.00 -3.31 15.33
C GLN A 47 0.31 -2.27 14.43
N LEU A 48 0.95 -1.14 14.16
CA LEU A 48 0.40 -0.08 13.30
C LEU A 48 0.54 -0.36 11.81
N LEU A 49 1.43 -1.27 11.40
CA LEU A 49 1.70 -1.60 9.99
C LEU A 49 0.42 -1.91 9.19
N PRO A 50 -0.45 -2.83 9.62
CA PRO A 50 -1.63 -3.20 8.83
C PRO A 50 -2.64 -2.05 8.74
N TYR A 51 -2.71 -1.18 9.75
CA TYR A 51 -3.57 -0.01 9.69
C TYR A 51 -3.01 1.04 8.71
N GLY A 52 -1.68 1.22 8.65
CA GLY A 52 -1.04 2.10 7.65
C GLY A 52 -1.33 1.64 6.23
N TYR A 53 -1.31 0.31 6.04
CA TYR A 53 -1.70 -0.33 4.79
C TYR A 53 -3.20 -0.14 4.49
N ALA A 54 -4.06 -0.30 5.50
CA ALA A 54 -5.50 -0.08 5.36
C ALA A 54 -5.82 1.36 4.94
N LEU A 55 -5.11 2.35 5.49
CA LEU A 55 -5.24 3.75 5.11
C LEU A 55 -4.84 3.98 3.65
N ALA A 56 -3.77 3.35 3.16
CA ALA A 56 -3.42 3.38 1.74
C ALA A 56 -4.55 2.78 0.87
N GLY A 57 -5.14 1.65 1.30
CA GLY A 57 -6.32 1.07 0.66
C GLY A 57 -7.54 1.99 0.64
N THR A 58 -7.78 2.73 1.72
CA THR A 58 -8.87 3.73 1.78
C THR A 58 -8.61 4.89 0.81
N LEU A 59 -7.37 5.37 0.71
CA LEU A 59 -7.01 6.40 -0.28
C LEU A 59 -7.16 5.90 -1.72
N TYR A 60 -6.82 4.63 -1.98
CA TYR A 60 -7.03 3.98 -3.27
C TYR A 60 -8.51 3.91 -3.65
N LEU A 61 -9.38 3.51 -2.70
CA LEU A 61 -10.83 3.58 -2.90
C LEU A 61 -11.29 5.01 -3.22
N GLY A 62 -10.76 6.01 -2.50
CA GLY A 62 -11.04 7.41 -2.79
C GLY A 62 -10.66 7.81 -4.22
N LEU A 63 -9.53 7.33 -4.73
CA LEU A 63 -9.12 7.54 -6.13
C LEU A 63 -10.09 6.87 -7.11
N ILE A 64 -10.48 5.61 -6.88
CA ILE A 64 -11.45 4.91 -7.73
C ILE A 64 -12.77 5.68 -7.77
N LEU A 65 -13.30 6.08 -6.62
CA LEU A 65 -14.55 6.83 -6.55
C LEU A 65 -14.47 8.17 -7.30
N LYS A 66 -13.33 8.86 -7.21
CA LYS A 66 -13.06 10.08 -7.97
C LYS A 66 -13.05 9.81 -9.48
N ASN A 67 -12.43 8.72 -9.93
CA ASN A 67 -12.31 8.38 -11.35
C ASN A 67 -13.65 7.88 -11.95
N LEU A 68 -14.53 7.32 -11.12
CA LEU A 68 -15.87 6.89 -11.53
C LEU A 68 -16.86 8.07 -11.64
N TYR A 69 -16.61 9.19 -10.96
CA TYR A 69 -17.46 10.36 -11.03
C TYR A 69 -17.37 11.06 -12.41
N PRO A 70 -18.47 11.55 -13.01
CA PRO A 70 -19.86 11.54 -12.51
C PRO A 70 -20.72 10.37 -12.99
N ASN A 71 -20.27 9.60 -13.99
CA ASN A 71 -21.12 8.63 -14.69
C ASN A 71 -21.21 7.26 -14.00
N TYR A 72 -20.38 7.00 -12.99
CA TYR A 72 -20.31 5.79 -12.17
C TYR A 72 -20.31 4.46 -12.95
N SER A 73 -19.78 4.45 -14.17
CA SER A 73 -19.72 3.22 -14.99
C SER A 73 -18.53 2.35 -14.59
N LEU A 74 -18.82 1.12 -14.18
CA LEU A 74 -17.82 0.09 -13.89
C LEU A 74 -17.15 -0.49 -15.14
N GLU A 75 -17.68 -0.19 -16.34
CA GLU A 75 -17.09 -0.60 -17.63
C GLU A 75 -15.69 0.01 -17.85
N ASN A 76 -15.35 1.06 -17.11
CA ASN A 76 -14.05 1.72 -17.17
C ASN A 76 -12.94 0.97 -16.40
N ILE A 77 -13.28 -0.09 -15.66
CA ILE A 77 -12.32 -0.89 -14.87
C ILE A 77 -11.76 -2.00 -15.76
N GLN A 78 -10.54 -1.81 -16.25
CA GLN A 78 -9.84 -2.78 -17.11
C GLN A 78 -9.32 -4.00 -16.33
N HIS A 79 -8.94 -3.82 -15.06
CA HIS A 79 -8.45 -4.89 -14.19
C HIS A 79 -9.33 -5.10 -12.94
N PRO A 80 -10.54 -5.67 -13.09
CA PRO A 80 -11.47 -5.81 -11.97
C PRO A 80 -10.91 -6.69 -10.85
N TYR A 81 -10.22 -7.79 -11.19
CA TYR A 81 -9.65 -8.70 -10.17
C TYR A 81 -8.57 -8.03 -9.32
N LEU A 82 -7.62 -7.31 -9.93
CA LEU A 82 -6.58 -6.61 -9.20
C LEU A 82 -7.12 -5.41 -8.42
N THR A 83 -8.13 -4.73 -8.96
CA THR A 83 -8.82 -3.64 -8.27
C THR A 83 -9.52 -4.14 -7.02
N ILE A 84 -10.30 -5.22 -7.15
CA ILE A 84 -10.96 -5.89 -6.01
C ILE A 84 -9.90 -6.32 -5.00
N TRP A 85 -8.81 -6.94 -5.46
CA TRP A 85 -7.70 -7.31 -4.59
C TRP A 85 -7.13 -6.10 -3.84
N GLY A 86 -6.83 -4.99 -4.51
CA GLY A 86 -6.38 -3.75 -3.88
C GLY A 86 -7.36 -3.23 -2.82
N LEU A 87 -8.68 -3.30 -3.10
CA LEU A 87 -9.72 -2.88 -2.16
C LEU A 87 -9.84 -3.78 -0.92
N LEU A 88 -9.42 -5.05 -0.98
CA LEU A 88 -9.36 -5.92 0.19
C LEU A 88 -8.40 -5.40 1.26
N ALA A 89 -7.47 -4.49 0.91
CA ALA A 89 -6.60 -3.83 1.89
C ALA A 89 -7.41 -3.05 2.97
N ILE A 90 -8.62 -2.59 2.67
CA ILE A 90 -9.49 -1.89 3.63
C ILE A 90 -9.88 -2.80 4.79
N LEU A 91 -9.95 -4.11 4.57
CA LEU A 91 -10.29 -5.08 5.61
C LEU A 91 -9.27 -5.09 6.77
N PHE A 92 -8.05 -4.58 6.58
CA PHE A 92 -7.08 -4.41 7.65
C PHE A 92 -7.43 -3.31 8.66
N TRP A 93 -8.50 -2.54 8.44
CA TRP A 93 -9.13 -1.76 9.52
C TRP A 93 -9.77 -2.64 10.60
N ILE A 94 -10.18 -3.86 10.25
CA ILE A 94 -10.83 -4.79 11.17
C ILE A 94 -9.77 -5.39 12.11
N PRO A 95 -9.89 -5.22 13.44
CA PRO A 95 -8.91 -5.70 14.41
C PRO A 95 -8.62 -7.22 14.34
N ALA A 96 -9.61 -8.02 13.94
CA ALA A 96 -9.44 -9.47 13.80
C ALA A 96 -8.42 -9.85 12.70
N ILE A 97 -8.35 -9.05 11.63
CA ILE A 97 -7.46 -9.26 10.49
C ILE A 97 -6.10 -8.60 10.76
N SER A 98 -6.11 -7.36 11.26
CA SER A 98 -4.90 -6.57 11.51
C SER A 98 -3.96 -7.16 12.57
N LYS A 99 -4.47 -7.99 13.51
CA LYS A 99 -3.63 -8.72 14.47
C LYS A 99 -2.58 -9.60 13.80
N LYS A 100 -2.85 -10.09 12.58
CA LYS A 100 -1.94 -10.95 11.82
C LYS A 100 -1.17 -10.10 10.81
N THR A 101 -0.16 -9.39 11.29
CA THR A 101 0.61 -8.42 10.47
C THR A 101 1.19 -9.04 9.20
N SER A 102 1.60 -10.30 9.23
CA SER A 102 2.11 -11.02 8.05
C SER A 102 1.08 -11.13 6.91
N ILE A 103 -0.22 -11.12 7.21
CA ILE A 103 -1.27 -11.17 6.16
C ILE A 103 -1.26 -9.88 5.34
N SER A 104 -1.02 -8.72 5.96
CA SER A 104 -0.89 -7.45 5.21
C SER A 104 0.31 -7.46 4.27
N LEU A 105 1.42 -8.07 4.69
CA LEU A 105 2.57 -8.30 3.83
C LEU A 105 2.19 -9.22 2.66
N MET A 106 1.62 -10.39 2.93
CA MET A 106 1.21 -11.35 1.88
C MET A 106 0.27 -10.71 0.85
N HIS A 107 -0.68 -9.91 1.33
CA HIS A 107 -1.60 -9.18 0.45
C HIS A 107 -0.86 -8.22 -0.49
N SER A 108 0.06 -7.41 0.04
CA SER A 108 0.85 -6.46 -0.74
C SER A 108 1.85 -7.13 -1.69
N LEU A 109 2.34 -8.32 -1.33
CA LEU A 109 3.31 -9.06 -2.14
C LEU A 109 2.75 -9.44 -3.51
N VAL A 110 1.45 -9.69 -3.62
CA VAL A 110 0.80 -9.98 -4.92
C VAL A 110 1.05 -8.82 -5.90
N ILE A 111 0.86 -7.58 -5.46
CA ILE A 111 1.03 -6.38 -6.29
C ILE A 111 2.53 -6.07 -6.49
N PHE A 112 3.36 -6.34 -5.49
CA PHE A 112 4.81 -6.21 -5.62
C PHE A 112 5.41 -7.19 -6.64
N ILE A 113 4.88 -8.42 -6.71
CA ILE A 113 5.28 -9.42 -7.73
C ILE A 113 4.90 -8.93 -9.13
N VAL A 114 3.74 -8.27 -9.29
CA VAL A 114 3.35 -7.65 -10.57
C VAL A 114 4.37 -6.60 -10.99
N LEU A 115 4.79 -5.72 -10.08
CA LEU A 115 5.88 -4.75 -10.36
C LEU A 115 7.18 -5.45 -10.79
N ILE A 116 7.63 -6.47 -10.05
CA ILE A 116 8.85 -7.20 -10.39
C ILE A 116 8.73 -7.84 -11.77
N LYS A 117 7.59 -8.48 -12.06
CA LYS A 117 7.33 -9.10 -13.36
C LYS A 117 7.47 -8.06 -14.47
N ASN A 118 6.86 -6.88 -14.32
CA ASN A 118 6.91 -5.82 -15.34
C ASN A 118 8.33 -5.33 -15.58
N LEU A 119 9.09 -5.10 -14.51
CA LEU A 119 10.49 -4.71 -14.61
C LEU A 119 11.33 -5.80 -15.30
N LEU A 120 11.15 -7.07 -14.94
CA LEU A 120 11.87 -8.18 -15.57
C LEU A 120 11.54 -8.30 -17.06
N THR A 121 10.27 -8.20 -17.44
CA THR A 121 9.87 -8.27 -18.86
C THR A 121 10.42 -7.11 -19.68
N GLN A 122 10.47 -5.91 -19.10
CA GLN A 122 11.02 -4.73 -19.78
C GLN A 122 12.55 -4.78 -19.88
N LEU A 123 13.24 -5.37 -18.89
CA LEU A 123 14.70 -5.51 -18.90
C LEU A 123 15.20 -6.65 -19.80
N THR A 124 14.40 -7.70 -19.99
CA THR A 124 14.79 -8.91 -20.74
C THR A 124 14.30 -8.93 -22.19
N SER A 125 13.41 -8.01 -22.57
CA SER A 125 12.93 -7.90 -23.96
C SER A 125 13.97 -7.17 -24.82
N SER A 126 14.15 -7.63 -26.06
CA SER A 126 15.10 -7.05 -27.03
C SER A 126 14.75 -5.61 -27.44
N SER A 127 13.54 -5.16 -27.12
CA SER A 127 13.03 -3.80 -27.33
C SER A 127 12.77 -3.10 -25.98
N ALA A 128 13.73 -3.15 -25.06
CA ALA A 128 13.62 -2.53 -23.75
C ALA A 128 13.37 -1.01 -23.87
N ASP A 129 12.17 -0.55 -23.52
CA ASP A 129 11.88 0.87 -23.44
C ASP A 129 12.34 1.42 -22.07
N ILE A 130 13.51 2.03 -22.08
CA ILE A 130 14.13 2.65 -20.90
C ILE A 130 13.19 3.68 -20.25
N ASN A 131 12.30 4.31 -21.02
CA ASN A 131 11.35 5.28 -20.47
C ASN A 131 10.28 4.61 -19.61
N MET A 132 9.82 3.41 -20.00
CA MET A 132 8.85 2.64 -19.21
C MET A 132 9.47 2.21 -17.88
N VAL A 133 10.69 1.66 -17.90
CA VAL A 133 11.40 1.27 -16.67
C VAL A 133 11.58 2.47 -15.73
N ARG A 134 11.98 3.62 -16.30
CA ARG A 134 12.12 4.87 -15.53
C ARG A 134 10.79 5.30 -14.91
N ASN A 135 9.69 5.16 -15.64
CA ASN A 135 8.36 5.51 -15.14
C ASN A 135 7.93 4.58 -14.00
N ASP A 136 8.07 3.27 -14.19
CA ASP A 136 7.72 2.25 -13.18
C ASP A 136 8.52 2.47 -11.89
N MET A 137 9.82 2.80 -11.98
CA MET A 137 10.65 3.12 -10.81
C MET A 137 10.24 4.42 -10.10
N LYS A 138 9.78 5.44 -10.84
CA LYS A 138 9.21 6.66 -10.23
C LYS A 138 7.92 6.35 -9.49
N ILE A 139 7.05 5.53 -10.08
CA ILE A 139 5.79 5.08 -9.47
C ILE A 139 6.07 4.24 -8.22
N TYR A 140 7.04 3.34 -8.26
CA TYR A 140 7.48 2.59 -7.08
C TYR A 140 8.00 3.51 -5.98
N THR A 141 8.80 4.52 -6.32
CA THR A 141 9.29 5.53 -5.35
C THR A 141 8.13 6.31 -4.73
N ALA A 142 7.15 6.72 -5.54
CA ALA A 142 5.92 7.35 -5.04
C ALA A 142 5.16 6.41 -4.09
N SER A 143 5.14 5.11 -4.38
CA SER A 143 4.53 4.11 -3.50
C SER A 143 5.20 4.00 -2.15
N LEU A 144 6.53 4.04 -2.11
CA LEU A 144 7.30 4.05 -0.86
C LEU A 144 6.97 5.28 -0.02
N ILE A 145 6.96 6.47 -0.65
CA ILE A 145 6.64 7.73 0.03
C ILE A 145 5.21 7.71 0.56
N LEU A 146 4.25 7.24 -0.25
CA LEU A 146 2.85 7.13 0.16
C LEU A 146 2.68 6.21 1.37
N ASN A 147 3.22 4.99 1.31
CA ASN A 147 3.11 4.01 2.39
C ASN A 147 3.84 4.44 3.67
N LEU A 148 4.98 5.12 3.53
CA LEU A 148 5.66 5.73 4.66
C LEU A 148 4.82 6.87 5.26
N GLY A 149 4.20 7.70 4.41
CA GLY A 149 3.32 8.80 4.81
C GLY A 149 2.07 8.32 5.54
N THR A 150 1.40 7.27 5.04
CA THR A 150 0.21 6.68 5.71
C THR A 150 0.59 6.08 7.06
N PHE A 151 1.74 5.39 7.14
CA PHE A 151 2.25 4.86 8.40
C PHE A 151 2.59 5.98 9.39
N ALA A 152 3.32 7.01 8.96
CA ALA A 152 3.67 8.17 9.78
C ALA A 152 2.43 8.92 10.29
N CYS A 153 1.42 9.10 9.44
CA CYS A 153 0.14 9.70 9.81
C CYS A 153 -0.52 8.95 10.96
N LEU A 154 -0.62 7.62 10.88
CA LEU A 154 -1.21 6.83 11.97
C LEU A 154 -0.34 6.80 13.23
N LEU A 155 0.98 6.82 13.08
CA LEU A 155 1.88 6.93 14.21
C LEU A 155 1.62 8.25 14.96
N LEU A 156 1.53 9.37 14.25
CA LEU A 156 1.21 10.69 14.82
C LEU A 156 -0.18 10.70 15.47
N LEU A 157 -1.21 10.21 14.79
CA LEU A 157 -2.56 10.10 15.35
C LEU A 157 -2.55 9.28 16.65
N SER A 158 -1.84 8.15 16.66
CA SER A 158 -1.74 7.29 17.83
C SER A 158 -0.98 7.95 19.00
N PHE A 159 -0.09 8.90 18.71
CA PHE A 159 0.63 9.68 19.72
C PHE A 159 -0.27 10.76 20.30
N VAL A 160 -0.95 11.52 19.44
CA VAL A 160 -1.90 12.58 19.81
C VAL A 160 -3.04 12.01 20.66
N LEU A 161 -3.67 10.92 20.24
CA LEU A 161 -4.75 10.27 21.00
C LEU A 161 -4.28 9.79 22.38
N ASN A 162 -3.07 9.21 22.47
CA ASN A 162 -2.51 8.79 23.74
C ASN A 162 -2.18 9.97 24.66
N HIS A 163 -1.74 11.10 24.10
CA HIS A 163 -1.45 12.32 24.86
C HIS A 163 -2.74 12.87 25.50
N PHE A 164 -3.81 13.02 24.72
CA PHE A 164 -5.10 13.51 25.25
C PHE A 164 -5.74 12.55 26.24
N ARG A 165 -5.66 11.23 26.00
CA ARG A 165 -6.21 10.24 26.94
C ARG A 165 -5.55 10.30 28.31
N LYS A 166 -4.23 10.52 28.37
CA LYS A 166 -3.51 10.66 29.65
C LYS A 166 -3.97 11.90 30.42
N LYS A 167 -4.21 13.01 29.72
CA LYS A 167 -4.64 14.29 30.33
C LYS A 167 -6.06 14.26 30.91
N ILE A 168 -6.93 13.37 30.43
CA ILE A 168 -8.31 13.23 30.94
C ILE A 168 -8.37 12.39 32.22
N ILE A 169 -7.38 11.51 32.45
CA ILE A 169 -7.38 10.55 33.58
C ILE A 169 -6.57 11.07 34.77
N THR A 170 -5.72 12.07 34.58
CA THR A 170 -4.99 12.82 35.62
C THR A 170 -5.74 14.08 36.02
#